data_AF-A0A8D9GWV8-F1
#
_entry.id   AF-A0A8D9GWV8-F1
#
_cell.length_a   1.000
_cell.length_b   1.000
_cell.length_c   1.000
_cell.angle_alpha   90.00
_cell.angle_beta   90.00
_cell.angle_gamma   90.00
#
_symmetry.space_group_name_H-M   'P 1'
#
loop_
_entity.id
_entity.type
_entity.pdbx_description
1 polymer ?
#
loop_
_entity_poly.entity_id
_entity_poly.type
_entity_poly.pdbx_seq_one_letter_code
_entity_poly.pdbx_strand_id
1 'polypeptide(L)'
;MHHLGEFLAGKRGKRRCRFSTLYSGSMASAAFIEPLHVIKFVAQLLRKDVLSKPLSDSGRTKIKKGLRGVKFEVTHRANVITKYRIANLTTQPTKKLMFPVDENATMKSVIEYFQEMYGFTIQHTHLLCLQVGNQKKASYLHMEACKIVEGQRNTKRLNEKQITALLKVTCQRPRDRENDNLKTVQHNAYDQDPYAKKFCINIIKKLASVEARILPAPCLKYHENGKEKDCLPQVGQWNMMNKKVINGMGEQMGLCQLLTQCSIKCCSLVL
;
A
#
# COMPACT_ATOMS: atom_id res chain seq x y z
N MET A 1 14.97 -1.32 -2.81
CA MET A 1 14.99 -0.18 -1.87
C MET A 1 13.56 0.29 -1.64
N HIS A 2 13.22 0.47 -0.37
CA HIS A 2 12.30 1.44 0.23
C HIS A 2 11.48 2.28 -0.76
N HIS A 3 10.22 1.93 -0.97
CA HIS A 3 9.28 2.82 -1.69
C HIS A 3 7.99 3.02 -0.92
N LEU A 4 8.04 2.68 0.36
CA LEU A 4 6.97 2.93 1.29
C LEU A 4 7.58 3.45 2.58
N GLY A 5 7.17 4.64 2.99
CA GLY A 5 7.36 5.06 4.37
C GLY A 5 6.57 4.10 5.24
N GLU A 6 7.23 3.51 6.24
CA GLU A 6 6.56 2.76 7.29
C GLU A 6 6.04 3.77 8.29
N PHE A 7 4.72 3.85 8.44
CA PHE A 7 4.12 4.59 9.53
C PHE A 7 3.40 3.60 10.43
N LEU A 8 3.79 3.60 11.70
CA LEU A 8 3.09 2.88 12.76
C LEU A 8 1.81 3.66 13.06
N ALA A 9 0.68 3.17 12.55
CA ALA A 9 -0.62 3.70 12.88
C ALA A 9 -1.22 2.86 14.02
N GLY A 10 -1.62 3.49 15.12
CA GLY A 10 -2.37 2.80 16.16
C GLY A 10 -3.82 2.59 15.75
N LYS A 11 -4.27 1.33 15.63
CA LYS A 11 -5.72 1.03 15.61
C LYS A 11 -6.23 1.10 17.04
N ARG A 12 -7.20 1.97 17.27
CA ARG A 12 -7.74 2.25 18.60
C ARG A 12 -9.25 2.09 18.61
N GLY A 13 -9.79 1.58 19.70
CA GLY A 13 -11.22 1.40 19.90
C GLY A 13 -11.59 1.43 21.39
N LYS A 14 -12.86 1.68 21.65
CA LYS A 14 -13.47 1.54 22.98
C LYS A 14 -14.59 0.52 22.88
N ARG A 15 -14.65 -0.40 23.84
CA ARG A 15 -15.71 -1.42 23.91
C ARG A 15 -16.24 -1.50 25.33
N ARG A 16 -17.56 -1.51 25.47
CA ARG A 16 -18.21 -1.77 26.75
C ARG A 16 -18.20 -3.28 27.00
N CYS A 17 -17.63 -3.70 28.13
CA CYS A 17 -17.66 -5.08 28.59
C CYS A 17 -18.48 -5.17 29.88
N ARG A 18 -18.79 -6.41 30.33
CA ARG A 18 -19.64 -6.64 31.51
C ARG A 18 -19.17 -5.89 32.77
N PHE A 19 -17.86 -5.73 32.94
CA PHE A 19 -17.26 -5.20 34.17
C PHE A 19 -16.69 -3.78 34.01
N SER A 20 -16.31 -3.38 32.81
CA SER A 20 -15.68 -2.07 32.55
C SER A 20 -15.68 -1.73 31.06
N THR A 21 -15.37 -0.47 30.74
CA THR A 21 -15.07 -0.07 29.37
C THR A 21 -13.61 -0.38 29.07
N LEU A 22 -13.37 -1.27 28.11
CA LEU A 22 -12.04 -1.60 27.64
C LEU A 22 -11.61 -0.68 26.51
N TYR A 23 -10.37 -0.22 26.61
CA TYR A 23 -9.67 0.45 25.53
C TYR A 23 -8.83 -0.58 24.78
N SER A 24 -9.09 -0.76 23.49
CA SER A 24 -8.30 -1.62 22.62
C SER A 24 -7.33 -0.77 21.80
N GLY A 25 -6.04 -1.02 21.96
CA GLY A 25 -4.98 -0.42 21.16
C GLY A 25 -4.14 -1.52 20.53
N SER A 26 -3.88 -1.43 19.23
CA SER A 26 -2.91 -2.29 18.57
C SER A 26 -2.12 -1.50 17.55
N MET A 27 -0.82 -1.79 17.47
CA MET A 27 0.00 -1.31 16.37
C MET A 27 -0.46 -1.92 15.05
N ALA A 28 -0.52 -1.07 14.03
CA ALA A 28 -0.78 -1.45 12.65
C ALA A 28 0.24 -0.74 11.74
N SER A 29 0.66 -1.43 10.69
CA SER A 29 1.54 -0.88 9.68
C SER A 29 0.77 -0.66 8.39
N ALA A 30 1.09 0.43 7.71
CA ALA A 30 0.55 0.71 6.38
C ALA A 30 1.64 1.24 5.46
N ALA A 31 1.42 1.04 4.17
CA ALA A 31 2.25 1.48 3.08
C ALA A 31 1.96 2.97 2.75
N PHE A 32 2.96 3.85 2.77
CA PHE A 32 2.83 5.26 2.37
C PHE A 32 3.75 5.64 1.22
N ILE A 33 3.28 6.44 0.27
CA ILE A 33 4.11 6.95 -0.84
C ILE A 33 5.16 7.91 -0.27
N GLU A 34 6.41 7.70 -0.66
CA GLU A 34 7.55 8.52 -0.22
C GLU A 34 7.51 9.94 -0.83
N PRO A 35 7.79 11.01 -0.05
CA PRO A 35 7.70 12.40 -0.50
C PRO A 35 8.91 12.85 -1.33
N LEU A 36 9.11 12.19 -2.47
CA LEU A 36 10.23 12.46 -3.39
C LEU A 36 9.85 13.46 -4.49
N HIS A 37 10.86 14.10 -5.09
CA HIS A 37 10.68 14.75 -6.39
C HIS A 37 10.13 13.73 -7.41
N VAL A 38 9.19 14.17 -8.24
CA VAL A 38 8.49 13.28 -9.18
C VAL A 38 9.48 12.57 -10.12
N ILE A 39 10.54 13.25 -10.55
CA ILE A 39 11.62 12.64 -11.35
C ILE A 39 12.29 11.48 -10.62
N LYS A 40 12.68 11.68 -9.35
CA LYS A 40 13.31 10.63 -8.54
C LYS A 40 12.36 9.44 -8.37
N PHE A 41 11.08 9.71 -8.11
CA PHE A 41 10.06 8.67 -8.03
C PHE A 41 9.91 7.90 -9.36
N VAL A 42 9.94 8.58 -10.49
CA VAL A 42 9.85 7.97 -11.83
C VAL A 42 11.08 7.11 -12.14
N ALA A 43 12.28 7.60 -11.81
CA ALA A 43 13.52 6.83 -11.95
C ALA A 43 13.47 5.53 -11.12
N GLN A 44 12.99 5.62 -9.87
CA GLN A 44 12.79 4.46 -9.00
C GLN A 44 11.73 3.48 -9.54
N LEU A 45 10.60 3.99 -10.03
CA LEU A 45 9.53 3.18 -10.61
C LEU A 45 9.99 2.38 -11.83
N LEU A 46 10.82 3.00 -12.69
CA LEU A 46 11.37 2.37 -13.88
C LEU A 46 12.64 1.57 -13.64
N ARG A 47 13.32 1.77 -12.51
CA ARG A 47 14.65 1.24 -12.18
C ARG A 47 15.69 1.57 -13.26
N LYS A 48 15.63 2.77 -13.80
CA LYS A 48 16.50 3.27 -14.86
C LYS A 48 16.75 4.76 -14.67
N ASP A 49 17.86 5.24 -15.22
CA ASP A 49 18.04 6.67 -15.41
C ASP A 49 17.05 7.18 -16.47
N VAL A 50 16.34 8.25 -16.11
CA VAL A 50 15.30 8.90 -16.92
C VAL A 50 15.74 10.28 -17.40
N LEU A 51 16.87 10.79 -16.88
CA LEU A 51 17.40 12.10 -17.22
C LEU A 51 18.15 12.06 -18.55
N SER A 52 18.91 11.01 -18.83
CA SER A 52 19.73 10.92 -20.05
C SER A 52 19.00 10.48 -21.32
N LYS A 53 17.86 9.78 -21.21
CA LYS A 53 17.21 9.13 -22.37
C LYS A 53 15.69 9.34 -22.40
N PRO A 54 15.08 9.48 -23.60
CA PRO A 54 13.63 9.49 -23.76
C PRO A 54 12.96 8.22 -23.23
N LEU A 55 11.74 8.38 -22.72
CA LEU A 55 10.95 7.28 -22.17
C LEU A 55 10.33 6.42 -23.29
N SER A 56 10.53 5.09 -23.20
CA SER A 56 9.83 4.12 -24.04
C SER A 56 8.34 4.03 -23.71
N ASP A 57 7.51 3.56 -24.65
CA ASP A 57 6.05 3.52 -24.47
C ASP A 57 5.59 2.63 -23.31
N SER A 58 6.29 1.51 -23.09
CA SER A 58 6.10 0.67 -21.90
C SER A 58 6.42 1.45 -20.61
N GLY A 59 7.49 2.23 -20.62
CA GLY A 59 7.86 3.12 -19.51
C GLY A 59 6.77 4.17 -19.25
N ARG A 60 6.30 4.86 -20.29
CA ARG A 60 5.22 5.86 -20.20
C ARG A 60 3.94 5.26 -19.60
N THR A 61 3.56 4.06 -20.02
CA THR A 61 2.38 3.36 -19.49
C THR A 61 2.54 3.02 -18.01
N LYS A 62 3.74 2.56 -17.60
CA LYS A 62 4.05 2.30 -16.18
C LYS A 62 3.99 3.56 -15.34
N ILE A 63 4.57 4.67 -15.80
CA ILE A 63 4.53 5.96 -15.11
C ILE A 63 3.08 6.45 -15.00
N LYS A 64 2.32 6.42 -16.09
CA LYS A 64 0.90 6.85 -16.11
C LYS A 64 0.08 6.08 -15.08
N LYS A 65 0.24 4.75 -15.00
CA LYS A 65 -0.42 3.92 -13.98
C LYS A 65 0.09 4.21 -12.56
N GLY A 66 1.40 4.41 -12.39
CA GLY A 66 2.04 4.65 -11.10
C GLY A 66 1.67 6.00 -10.47
N LEU A 67 1.66 7.07 -11.26
CA LEU A 67 1.42 8.44 -10.79
C LEU A 67 -0.05 8.85 -10.76
N ARG A 68 -0.94 8.17 -11.50
CA ARG A 68 -2.37 8.53 -11.49
C ARG A 68 -2.93 8.55 -10.07
N GLY A 69 -3.55 9.68 -9.71
CA GLY A 69 -4.20 9.92 -8.42
C GLY A 69 -3.26 10.34 -7.28
N VAL A 70 -1.94 10.36 -7.49
CA VAL A 70 -0.97 10.83 -6.49
C VAL A 70 -1.08 12.34 -6.36
N LYS A 71 -1.04 12.84 -5.11
CA LYS A 71 -0.98 14.27 -4.83
C LYS A 71 0.47 14.76 -4.84
N PHE A 72 0.68 15.96 -5.33
CA PHE A 72 2.00 16.59 -5.40
C PHE A 72 1.88 18.08 -5.14
N GLU A 73 2.99 18.69 -4.75
CA GLU A 73 3.15 20.12 -4.62
C GLU A 73 4.15 20.62 -5.67
N VAL A 74 3.98 21.88 -6.08
CA VAL A 74 4.89 22.52 -7.02
C VAL A 74 6.07 23.16 -6.28
N THR A 75 7.27 23.07 -6.85
CA THR A 75 8.49 23.59 -6.22
C THR A 75 9.02 24.87 -6.88
N HIS A 76 8.47 25.26 -8.03
CA HIS A 76 8.87 26.49 -8.74
C HIS A 76 8.27 27.77 -8.14
N ARG A 77 7.35 27.66 -7.18
CA ARG A 77 6.72 28.80 -6.49
C ARG A 77 7.19 28.84 -5.05
N ALA A 78 8.04 29.80 -4.70
CA ALA A 78 8.65 29.87 -3.37
C ALA A 78 7.65 30.20 -2.23
N ASN A 79 6.63 31.00 -2.53
CA ASN A 79 5.78 31.60 -1.49
C ASN A 79 4.39 30.96 -1.32
N VAL A 80 4.04 29.97 -2.16
CA VAL A 80 2.71 29.35 -2.13
C VAL A 80 2.82 27.84 -2.34
N ILE A 81 2.46 27.08 -1.30
CA ILE A 81 2.36 25.62 -1.39
C ILE A 81 1.01 25.25 -1.99
N THR A 82 0.96 25.09 -3.31
CA THR A 82 -0.23 24.59 -4.00
C THR A 82 -0.14 23.08 -4.18
N LYS A 83 -1.15 22.35 -3.69
CA LYS A 83 -1.25 20.89 -3.82
C LYS A 83 -2.21 20.54 -4.95
N TYR A 84 -1.76 19.66 -5.85
CA TYR A 84 -2.53 19.15 -6.96
C TYR A 84 -2.66 17.62 -6.89
N ARG A 85 -3.59 17.06 -7.67
CA ARG A 85 -3.74 15.62 -7.88
C ARG A 85 -3.48 15.31 -9.35
N ILE A 86 -2.59 14.35 -9.62
CA ILE A 86 -2.25 13.95 -10.99
C ILE A 86 -3.47 13.25 -11.61
N ALA A 87 -4.05 13.86 -12.64
CA ALA A 87 -5.11 13.26 -13.43
C ALA A 87 -4.52 12.33 -14.50
N ASN A 88 -3.49 12.81 -15.22
CA ASN A 88 -2.88 12.08 -16.32
C ASN A 88 -1.44 12.55 -16.59
N LEU A 89 -0.82 11.98 -17.62
CA LEU A 89 0.43 12.45 -18.22
C LEU A 89 0.18 12.90 -19.64
N THR A 90 1.01 13.82 -20.14
CA THR A 90 0.97 14.23 -21.54
C THR A 90 1.44 13.11 -22.47
N THR A 91 0.90 13.09 -23.68
CA THR A 91 1.27 12.11 -24.72
C THR A 91 2.61 12.46 -25.36
N GLN A 92 2.89 13.77 -25.48
CA GLN A 92 4.09 14.32 -26.08
C GLN A 92 5.07 14.91 -25.04
N PRO A 93 6.38 14.93 -25.35
CA PRO A 93 7.40 15.58 -24.53
C PRO A 93 7.15 17.08 -24.35
N THR A 94 7.66 17.65 -23.26
CA THR A 94 7.53 19.07 -22.91
C THR A 94 7.98 19.99 -24.05
N LYS A 95 9.07 19.66 -24.75
CA LYS A 95 9.58 20.46 -25.88
C LYS A 95 8.62 20.62 -27.06
N LYS A 96 7.63 19.74 -27.22
CA LYS A 96 6.62 19.82 -28.29
C LYS A 96 5.25 20.23 -27.75
N LEU A 97 5.14 20.49 -26.45
CA LEU A 97 3.88 20.70 -25.78
C LEU A 97 3.48 22.17 -25.79
N MET A 98 2.46 22.46 -26.59
CA MET A 98 1.78 23.75 -26.64
C MET A 98 0.43 23.67 -25.94
N PHE A 99 0.00 24.75 -25.30
CA PHE A 99 -1.32 24.85 -24.66
C PHE A 99 -1.87 26.27 -24.76
N PRO A 100 -3.21 26.45 -24.79
CA PRO A 100 -3.82 27.76 -24.77
C PRO A 100 -3.69 28.38 -23.38
N VAL A 101 -3.12 29.57 -23.29
CA VAL A 101 -2.84 30.25 -22.01
C VAL A 101 -4.03 31.10 -21.53
N ASP A 102 -4.80 31.67 -22.45
CA ASP A 102 -5.86 32.63 -22.20
C ASP A 102 -7.17 32.26 -22.93
N GLU A 103 -8.22 33.06 -22.71
CA GLU A 103 -9.51 32.92 -23.40
C GLU A 103 -9.43 33.26 -24.89
N ASN A 104 -8.40 34.00 -25.30
CA ASN A 104 -8.08 34.32 -26.69
C ASN A 104 -7.37 33.15 -27.41
N ALA A 105 -7.17 32.02 -26.72
CA ALA A 105 -6.52 30.82 -27.21
C ALA A 105 -5.08 31.04 -27.73
N THR A 106 -4.36 32.01 -27.16
CA THR A 106 -2.94 32.23 -27.45
C THR A 106 -2.16 30.99 -27.06
N MET A 107 -1.58 30.30 -28.05
CA MET A 107 -0.81 29.09 -27.84
C MET A 107 0.62 29.44 -27.41
N LYS A 108 1.05 28.94 -26.25
CA LYS A 108 2.46 28.99 -25.82
C LYS A 108 3.00 27.61 -25.51
N SER A 109 4.32 27.46 -25.62
CA SER A 109 4.96 26.25 -25.14
C SER A 109 5.02 26.23 -23.62
N VAL A 110 5.03 25.03 -23.04
CA VAL A 110 5.22 24.90 -21.57
C VAL A 110 6.57 25.46 -21.13
N ILE A 111 7.60 25.38 -21.96
CA ILE A 111 8.94 25.86 -21.64
C ILE A 111 8.94 27.39 -21.55
N GLU A 112 8.43 28.07 -22.57
CA GLU A 112 8.34 29.54 -22.60
C GLU A 112 7.48 30.04 -21.44
N TYR A 113 6.32 29.42 -21.20
CA TYR A 113 5.44 29.83 -20.10
C TYR A 113 6.13 29.71 -18.73
N PHE A 114 6.85 28.62 -18.47
CA PHE A 114 7.57 28.45 -17.19
C PHE A 114 8.71 29.46 -17.02
N GLN A 115 9.41 29.78 -18.11
CA GLN A 115 10.49 30.76 -18.09
C GLN A 115 9.95 32.18 -17.88
N GLU A 116 8.92 32.59 -18.63
CA GLU A 116 8.34 33.93 -18.59
C GLU A 116 7.59 34.20 -17.26
N MET A 117 6.76 33.24 -16.81
CA MET A 117 5.88 33.47 -15.67
C MET A 117 6.54 33.20 -14.32
N TYR A 118 7.52 32.31 -14.27
CA TYR A 118 8.13 31.84 -13.02
C TYR A 118 9.65 31.98 -12.99
N GLY A 119 10.31 32.39 -14.07
CA GLY A 119 11.77 32.40 -14.16
C GLY A 119 12.39 31.00 -14.03
N PHE A 120 11.62 29.94 -14.30
CA PHE A 120 12.05 28.56 -14.08
C PHE A 120 12.49 27.91 -15.39
N THR A 121 13.80 27.65 -15.52
CA THR A 121 14.36 26.99 -16.70
C THR A 121 14.24 25.47 -16.59
N ILE A 122 13.45 24.88 -17.48
CA ILE A 122 13.30 23.43 -17.59
C ILE A 122 14.55 22.83 -18.26
N GLN A 123 15.23 21.90 -17.58
CA GLN A 123 16.48 21.31 -18.09
C GLN A 123 16.21 20.10 -19.00
N HIS A 124 15.38 19.16 -18.56
CA HIS A 124 15.11 17.89 -19.22
C HIS A 124 13.80 17.97 -20.03
N THR A 125 13.86 18.74 -21.12
CA THR A 125 12.69 19.05 -21.97
C THR A 125 12.11 17.84 -22.73
N HIS A 126 12.82 16.71 -22.74
CA HIS A 126 12.33 15.42 -23.28
C HIS A 126 11.39 14.66 -22.33
N LEU A 127 11.31 15.06 -21.06
CA LEU A 127 10.39 14.49 -20.10
C LEU A 127 8.94 14.90 -20.41
N LEU A 128 7.99 14.26 -19.72
CA LEU A 128 6.56 14.52 -19.90
C LEU A 128 6.07 15.50 -18.83
N CYS A 129 4.95 16.17 -19.10
CA CYS A 129 4.26 16.98 -18.11
C CYS A 129 3.19 16.16 -17.36
N LEU A 130 2.98 16.51 -16.11
CA LEU A 130 1.84 16.09 -15.31
C LEU A 130 0.62 16.91 -15.73
N GLN A 131 -0.48 16.23 -16.03
CA GLN A 131 -1.76 16.89 -16.30
C GLN A 131 -2.60 16.92 -15.02
N VAL A 132 -3.08 18.11 -14.66
CA VAL A 132 -3.98 18.35 -13.53
C VAL A 132 -5.27 19.01 -14.03
N GLY A 133 -6.35 18.87 -13.26
CA GLY A 133 -7.67 19.38 -13.64
C GLY A 133 -8.43 18.47 -14.61
N ASN A 134 -9.52 19.01 -15.18
CA ASN A 134 -10.37 18.32 -16.14
C ASN A 134 -9.86 18.50 -17.57
N GLN A 135 -10.27 17.64 -18.51
CA GLN A 135 -9.82 17.73 -19.91
C GLN A 135 -10.13 19.09 -20.57
N LYS A 136 -11.24 19.75 -20.17
CA LYS A 136 -11.64 21.07 -20.69
C LYS A 136 -10.82 22.25 -20.14
N LYS A 137 -10.21 22.10 -18.96
CA LYS A 137 -9.38 23.11 -18.28
C LYS A 137 -8.18 22.41 -17.65
N ALA A 138 -7.35 21.83 -18.52
CA ALA A 138 -6.17 21.09 -18.11
C ALA A 138 -5.02 22.05 -17.86
N SER A 139 -4.29 21.87 -16.75
CA SER A 139 -3.01 22.54 -16.54
C SER A 139 -1.88 21.52 -16.63
N TYR A 140 -0.74 21.96 -17.16
CA TYR A 140 0.43 21.13 -17.39
C TYR A 140 1.57 21.57 -16.49
N LEU A 141 2.11 20.64 -15.71
CA LEU A 141 3.19 20.90 -14.74
C LEU A 141 4.38 20.00 -15.05
N HIS A 142 5.56 20.59 -15.25
CA HIS A 142 6.76 19.81 -15.58
C HIS A 142 7.22 18.96 -14.38
N MET A 143 7.62 17.71 -14.62
CA MET A 143 8.01 16.78 -13.54
C MET A 143 9.16 17.29 -12.66
N GLU A 144 10.06 18.12 -13.21
CA GLU A 144 11.16 18.75 -12.44
C GLU A 144 10.66 19.65 -11.33
N ALA A 145 9.59 20.38 -11.60
CA ALA A 145 9.03 21.37 -10.69
C ALA A 145 7.96 20.77 -9.76
N CYS A 146 7.96 19.45 -9.55
CA CYS A 146 6.95 18.72 -8.80
C CYS A 146 7.56 17.79 -7.74
N LYS A 147 6.99 17.82 -6.52
CA LYS A 147 7.36 16.95 -5.40
C LYS A 147 6.11 16.25 -4.84
N ILE A 148 6.21 14.96 -4.56
CA ILE A 148 5.10 14.18 -4.01
C ILE A 148 4.84 14.63 -2.57
N VAL A 149 3.55 14.83 -2.24
CA VAL A 149 3.14 15.21 -0.88
C VAL A 149 3.34 14.04 0.09
N GLU A 150 3.80 14.33 1.30
CA GLU A 150 3.99 13.33 2.36
C GLU A 150 2.67 12.77 2.93
N GLY A 151 2.77 11.66 3.67
CA GLY A 151 1.64 11.08 4.40
C GLY A 151 0.55 10.43 3.52
N GLN A 152 0.82 10.24 2.22
CA GLN A 152 -0.16 9.63 1.30
C GLN A 152 -0.14 8.11 1.40
N ARG A 153 -1.19 7.51 1.95
CA ARG A 153 -1.32 6.05 1.98
C ARG A 153 -1.36 5.48 0.55
N ASN A 154 -0.51 4.49 0.28
CA ASN A 154 -0.56 3.75 -0.97
C ASN A 154 -1.72 2.75 -0.94
N THR A 155 -2.70 2.95 -1.81
CA THR A 155 -3.88 2.07 -1.98
C THR A 155 -3.72 1.07 -3.13
N LYS A 156 -2.66 1.21 -3.93
CA LYS A 156 -2.39 0.33 -5.07
C LYS A 156 -1.80 -1.00 -4.58
N ARG A 157 -2.06 -2.07 -5.34
CA ARG A 157 -1.49 -3.39 -5.07
C ARG A 157 0.03 -3.30 -5.02
N LEU A 158 0.60 -3.85 -3.94
CA LEU A 158 2.03 -3.95 -3.72
C LEU A 158 2.63 -5.09 -4.58
N ASN A 159 3.88 -4.92 -5.01
CA ASN A 159 4.63 -6.00 -5.63
C ASN A 159 5.13 -7.00 -4.57
N GLU A 160 5.55 -8.20 -4.99
CA GLU A 160 5.99 -9.26 -4.07
C GLU A 160 7.09 -8.79 -3.12
N LYS A 161 8.10 -8.06 -3.62
CA LYS A 161 9.19 -7.53 -2.78
C LYS A 161 8.67 -6.56 -1.70
N GLN A 162 7.71 -5.70 -2.05
CA GLN A 162 7.06 -4.78 -1.11
C GLN A 162 6.19 -5.53 -0.10
N ILE A 163 5.47 -6.57 -0.54
CA ILE A 163 4.68 -7.44 0.33
C ILE A 163 5.61 -8.15 1.33
N THR A 164 6.69 -8.75 0.87
CA THR A 164 7.67 -9.42 1.74
C THR A 164 8.28 -8.45 2.75
N ALA A 165 8.64 -7.23 2.32
CA ALA A 165 9.15 -6.20 3.23
C ALA A 165 8.10 -5.82 4.30
N LEU A 166 6.85 -5.60 3.90
CA LEU A 166 5.76 -5.31 4.82
C LEU A 166 5.52 -6.48 5.79
N LEU A 167 5.52 -7.73 5.29
CA LEU A 167 5.34 -8.93 6.10
C LEU A 167 6.44 -9.08 7.16
N LYS A 168 7.70 -8.82 6.81
CA LYS A 168 8.81 -8.85 7.76
C LYS A 168 8.59 -7.94 8.96
N VAL A 169 7.92 -6.80 8.76
CA VAL A 169 7.63 -5.85 9.83
C VAL A 169 6.33 -6.20 10.55
N THR A 170 5.30 -6.67 9.84
CA THR A 170 3.97 -6.94 10.43
C THR A 170 3.85 -8.28 11.14
N CYS A 171 4.64 -9.29 10.75
CA CYS A 171 4.57 -10.65 11.28
C CYS A 171 5.43 -10.80 12.54
N GLN A 172 5.04 -10.10 13.60
CA GLN A 172 5.69 -10.20 14.91
C GLN A 172 5.13 -11.35 15.76
N ARG A 173 5.96 -11.93 16.63
CA ARG A 173 5.51 -12.91 17.63
C ARG A 173 4.59 -12.23 18.66
N PRO A 174 3.62 -12.95 19.27
CA PRO A 174 2.69 -12.36 20.22
C PRO A 174 3.35 -11.59 21.37
N ARG A 175 4.44 -12.13 21.94
CA ARG A 175 5.18 -11.49 23.05
C ARG A 175 5.80 -10.14 22.63
N ASP A 176 6.42 -10.09 21.45
CA ASP A 176 7.04 -8.86 20.95
C ASP A 176 5.97 -7.80 20.67
N ARG A 177 4.86 -8.22 20.05
CA ARG A 177 3.72 -7.35 19.78
C ARG A 177 3.06 -6.80 21.06
N GLU A 178 2.97 -7.62 22.10
CA GLU A 178 2.47 -7.22 23.42
C GLU A 178 3.35 -6.13 24.03
N ASN A 179 4.66 -6.33 24.03
CA ASN A 179 5.65 -5.37 24.51
C ASN A 179 5.58 -4.04 23.74
N ASP A 180 5.48 -4.10 22.41
CA ASP A 180 5.38 -2.91 21.56
C ASP A 180 4.10 -2.12 21.82
N ASN A 181 2.97 -2.81 22.05
CA ASN A 181 1.71 -2.14 22.45
C ASN A 181 1.83 -1.48 23.83
N LEU A 182 2.46 -2.14 24.81
CA LEU A 182 2.69 -1.56 26.14
C LEU A 182 3.57 -0.30 26.07
N LYS A 183 4.68 -0.35 25.33
CA LYS A 183 5.53 0.82 25.07
C LYS A 183 4.76 1.95 24.40
N THR A 184 3.91 1.63 23.42
CA THR A 184 3.06 2.63 22.74
C THR A 184 2.07 3.30 23.69
N VAL A 185 1.42 2.54 24.57
CA VAL A 185 0.48 3.08 25.57
C VAL A 185 1.22 3.99 26.56
N GLN A 186 2.41 3.61 27.01
CA GLN A 186 3.25 4.43 27.87
C GLN A 186 3.68 5.73 27.19
N HIS A 187 4.16 5.63 25.94
CA HIS A 187 4.60 6.78 25.14
C HIS A 187 3.48 7.80 24.89
N ASN A 188 2.24 7.32 24.67
CA ASN A 188 1.10 8.21 24.43
C ASN A 188 0.68 9.04 25.65
N ALA A 189 1.15 8.71 26.86
CA ALA A 189 0.94 9.48 28.09
C ALA A 189 -0.50 10.02 28.26
N TYR A 190 -1.51 9.14 28.09
CA TYR A 190 -2.93 9.56 28.08
C TYR A 190 -3.38 10.25 29.38
N ASP A 191 -2.71 9.99 30.49
CA ASP A 191 -2.90 10.67 31.78
C ASP A 191 -2.51 12.15 31.76
N GLN A 192 -1.70 12.57 30.78
CA GLN A 192 -1.26 13.94 30.59
C GLN A 192 -2.08 14.67 29.51
N ASP A 193 -2.88 13.94 28.72
CA ASP A 193 -3.69 14.52 27.64
C ASP A 193 -4.78 15.46 28.19
N PRO A 194 -4.84 16.73 27.73
CA PRO A 194 -5.75 17.73 28.27
C PRO A 194 -7.22 17.39 28.00
N TYR A 195 -7.53 16.71 26.90
CA TYR A 195 -8.89 16.26 26.60
C TYR A 195 -9.27 15.07 27.48
N ALA A 196 -8.39 14.09 27.67
CA ALA A 196 -8.63 12.96 28.56
C ALA A 196 -8.93 13.43 29.99
N LYS A 197 -8.15 14.39 30.51
CA LYS A 197 -8.40 15.02 31.81
C LYS A 197 -9.75 15.72 31.87
N LYS A 198 -10.09 16.52 30.84
CA LYS A 198 -11.37 17.24 30.77
C LYS A 198 -12.59 16.31 30.79
N PHE A 199 -12.46 15.11 30.21
CA PHE A 199 -13.51 14.09 30.21
C PHE A 199 -13.37 13.07 31.35
N CYS A 200 -12.49 13.30 32.33
CA CYS A 200 -12.21 12.39 33.44
C CYS A 200 -11.90 10.95 33.00
N ILE A 201 -11.23 10.79 31.85
CA ILE A 201 -10.84 9.49 31.31
C ILE A 201 -9.48 9.12 31.90
N ASN A 202 -9.45 8.07 32.71
CA ASN A 202 -8.22 7.46 33.19
C ASN A 202 -7.99 6.10 32.51
N ILE A 203 -6.83 5.94 31.85
CA ILE A 203 -6.47 4.70 31.16
C ILE A 203 -5.44 3.96 31.99
N ILE A 204 -5.81 2.76 32.46
CA ILE A 204 -4.92 1.87 33.20
C ILE A 204 -3.82 1.36 32.24
N LYS A 205 -2.55 1.53 32.64
CA LYS A 205 -1.36 1.17 31.84
C LYS A 205 -0.99 -0.32 31.89
N LYS A 206 -1.94 -1.19 32.24
CA LYS A 206 -1.79 -2.65 32.32
C LYS A 206 -2.77 -3.32 31.37
N LEU A 207 -2.38 -4.45 30.79
CA LEU A 207 -3.30 -5.25 29.97
C LEU A 207 -4.40 -5.85 30.85
N ALA A 208 -5.61 -5.91 30.30
CA ALA A 208 -6.72 -6.58 30.97
C ALA A 208 -6.45 -8.10 30.99
N SER A 209 -6.51 -8.69 32.19
CA SER A 209 -6.42 -10.14 32.36
C SER A 209 -7.82 -10.75 32.28
N VAL A 210 -7.92 -11.89 31.59
CA VAL A 210 -9.16 -12.65 31.44
C VAL A 210 -8.85 -14.12 31.63
N GLU A 211 -9.67 -14.81 32.41
CA GLU A 211 -9.59 -16.26 32.54
C GLU A 211 -10.05 -16.93 31.25
N ALA A 212 -9.18 -17.75 30.67
CA ALA A 212 -9.45 -18.50 29.44
C ALA A 212 -9.52 -20.00 29.73
N ARG A 213 -10.29 -20.73 28.92
CA ARG A 213 -10.39 -22.19 28.99
C ARG A 213 -9.85 -22.81 27.70
N ILE A 214 -9.03 -23.85 27.83
CA ILE A 214 -8.55 -24.66 26.71
C ILE A 214 -9.51 -25.85 26.59
N LEU A 215 -10.26 -25.90 25.50
CA LEU A 215 -11.14 -27.04 25.23
C LEU A 215 -10.30 -28.24 24.74
N PRO A 216 -10.61 -29.47 25.18
CA PRO A 216 -9.93 -30.66 24.68
C PRO A 216 -10.18 -30.81 23.18
N ALA A 217 -9.16 -31.25 22.44
CA ALA A 217 -9.29 -31.52 21.02
C ALA A 217 -10.25 -32.70 20.78
N PRO A 218 -11.14 -32.63 19.77
CA PRO A 218 -11.97 -33.77 19.41
C PRO A 218 -11.12 -34.86 18.75
N CYS A 219 -11.46 -36.13 19.00
CA CYS A 219 -10.86 -37.25 18.28
C CYS A 219 -11.40 -37.28 16.84
N LEU A 220 -10.49 -37.32 15.86
CA LEU A 220 -10.83 -37.42 14.45
C LEU A 220 -10.87 -38.90 14.05
N LYS A 221 -12.01 -39.33 13.51
CA LYS A 221 -12.18 -40.68 12.95
C LYS A 221 -11.81 -40.72 11.47
N TYR A 222 -11.20 -41.81 11.07
CA TYR A 222 -10.78 -42.15 9.71
C TYR A 222 -11.31 -43.52 9.33
N HIS A 223 -11.15 -43.87 8.05
CA HIS A 223 -11.63 -45.14 7.54
C HIS A 223 -10.91 -46.33 8.18
N GLU A 224 -11.67 -47.38 8.48
CA GLU A 224 -11.20 -48.60 9.15
C GLU A 224 -10.05 -49.31 8.39
N ASN A 225 -10.03 -49.21 7.06
CA ASN A 225 -8.97 -49.79 6.21
C ASN A 225 -7.66 -48.97 6.19
N GLY A 226 -7.58 -47.87 6.95
CA GLY A 226 -6.34 -47.12 7.20
C GLY A 226 -5.47 -47.81 8.25
N LYS A 227 -4.16 -47.50 8.26
CA LYS A 227 -3.25 -47.97 9.32
C LYS A 227 -3.55 -47.27 10.65
N GLU A 228 -3.96 -46.00 10.58
CA GLU A 228 -4.47 -45.22 11.71
C GLU A 228 -5.94 -44.89 11.46
N LYS A 229 -6.79 -45.26 12.43
CA LYS A 229 -8.26 -45.11 12.37
C LYS A 229 -8.75 -43.92 13.16
N ASP A 230 -8.01 -43.54 14.18
CA ASP A 230 -8.31 -42.42 15.05
C ASP A 230 -7.08 -41.52 15.16
N CYS A 231 -7.29 -40.22 15.25
CA CYS A 231 -6.22 -39.24 15.44
C CYS A 231 -6.68 -38.17 16.42
N LEU A 232 -5.89 -37.94 17.48
CA LEU A 232 -6.09 -36.82 18.38
C LEU A 232 -5.20 -35.64 17.90
N PRO A 233 -5.78 -34.53 17.42
CA PRO A 233 -5.00 -33.37 16.99
C PRO A 233 -4.15 -32.81 18.13
N GLN A 234 -2.89 -32.49 17.82
CA GLN A 234 -1.97 -31.86 18.76
C GLN A 234 -1.81 -30.40 18.40
N VAL A 235 -2.07 -29.50 19.36
CA VAL A 235 -1.98 -28.04 19.14
C VAL A 235 -2.81 -27.57 17.93
N GLY A 236 -3.96 -28.23 17.71
CA GLY A 236 -4.86 -27.95 16.57
C GLY A 236 -4.34 -28.44 15.21
N GLN A 237 -3.31 -29.29 15.17
CA GLN A 237 -2.72 -29.83 13.95
C GLN A 237 -2.87 -31.34 13.86
N TRP A 238 -3.06 -31.84 12.64
CA TRP A 238 -3.05 -33.26 12.29
C TRP A 238 -2.60 -33.41 10.83
N ASN A 239 -2.25 -34.63 10.41
CA ASN A 239 -1.89 -34.94 9.03
C ASN A 239 -2.58 -36.22 8.57
N MET A 240 -2.52 -36.48 7.26
CA MET A 240 -3.13 -37.66 6.61
C MET A 240 -2.20 -38.88 6.51
N MET A 241 -0.99 -38.82 7.09
CA MET A 241 -0.08 -39.95 7.03
C MET A 241 -0.73 -41.16 7.70
N ASN A 242 -0.65 -42.33 7.05
CA ASN A 242 -1.21 -43.61 7.49
C ASN A 242 -2.75 -43.68 7.63
N LYS A 243 -3.48 -42.63 7.24
CA LYS A 243 -4.94 -42.52 7.38
C LYS A 243 -5.63 -42.63 6.02
N LYS A 244 -6.88 -43.08 6.02
CA LYS A 244 -7.73 -43.12 4.82
C LYS A 244 -9.01 -42.33 5.06
N VAL A 245 -9.46 -41.59 4.05
CA VAL A 245 -10.73 -40.83 4.13
C VAL A 245 -11.93 -41.77 4.26
N ILE A 246 -12.92 -41.40 5.08
CA ILE A 246 -14.09 -42.24 5.38
C ILE A 246 -14.91 -42.54 4.11
N ASN A 247 -15.23 -41.51 3.33
CA ASN A 247 -15.95 -41.65 2.06
C ASN A 247 -14.99 -41.34 0.90
N GLY A 248 -14.05 -42.25 0.66
CA GLY A 248 -13.22 -42.17 -0.54
C GLY A 248 -14.07 -42.49 -1.76
N MET A 249 -14.07 -41.62 -2.78
CA MET A 249 -14.62 -42.00 -4.08
C MET A 249 -13.71 -43.07 -4.69
N GLY A 250 -14.30 -44.14 -5.20
CA GLY A 250 -13.60 -45.11 -6.05
C GLY A 250 -13.04 -44.44 -7.30
N GLU A 251 -12.03 -45.05 -7.90
CA GLU A 251 -11.35 -44.53 -9.09
C GLU A 251 -12.36 -44.16 -10.19
N GLN A 252 -12.58 -42.87 -10.40
CA GLN A 252 -13.18 -42.35 -11.63
C GLN A 252 -12.05 -41.90 -12.54
N MET A 253 -12.15 -42.24 -13.82
CA MET A 253 -11.15 -41.88 -14.83
C MET A 253 -11.05 -40.35 -14.94
N GLY A 254 -10.07 -39.78 -14.24
CA GLY A 254 -9.80 -38.34 -14.28
C GLY A 254 -9.03 -37.98 -15.54
N LEU A 255 -9.62 -37.16 -16.42
CA LEU A 255 -8.93 -36.65 -17.59
C LEU A 255 -7.97 -35.54 -17.16
N CYS A 256 -6.67 -35.84 -17.06
CA CYS A 256 -5.65 -34.85 -16.73
C CYS A 256 -5.03 -34.30 -18.02
N GLN A 257 -5.52 -33.16 -18.50
CA GLN A 257 -4.96 -32.52 -19.69
C GLN A 257 -3.74 -31.68 -19.29
N LEU A 258 -2.54 -32.19 -19.58
CA LEU A 258 -1.28 -31.47 -19.41
C LEU A 258 -1.14 -30.41 -20.50
N LEU A 259 -1.64 -29.21 -20.24
CA LEU A 259 -1.35 -28.02 -21.05
C LEU A 259 0.00 -27.43 -20.61
N THR A 260 1.10 -28.10 -20.90
CA THR A 260 2.43 -27.46 -20.85
C THR A 260 2.62 -26.56 -22.06
N GLN A 261 1.96 -25.41 -22.04
CA GLN A 261 2.56 -24.19 -22.57
C GLN A 261 2.58 -23.16 -21.44
N CYS A 262 3.79 -22.78 -21.05
CA CYS A 262 4.04 -21.80 -20.01
C CYS A 262 3.45 -20.44 -20.41
N SER A 263 2.25 -20.14 -19.90
CA SER A 263 1.77 -18.79 -19.62
C SER A 263 0.64 -18.87 -18.59
N ILE A 264 1.02 -18.56 -17.35
CA ILE A 264 0.20 -18.54 -16.14
C ILE A 264 -1.08 -17.72 -16.37
N LYS A 265 -2.22 -18.39 -16.55
CA LYS A 265 -3.55 -17.90 -16.18
C LYS A 265 -4.44 -19.09 -15.79
N CYS A 266 -4.73 -19.12 -14.49
CA CYS A 266 -5.72 -19.94 -13.77
C CYS A 266 -6.73 -20.73 -14.62
N CYS A 267 -6.66 -22.06 -14.56
CA CYS A 267 -7.86 -22.87 -14.63
C CYS A 267 -8.54 -22.82 -13.26
N SER A 268 -9.72 -22.20 -13.21
CA SER A 268 -10.68 -22.41 -12.14
C SER A 268 -11.34 -23.77 -12.36
N LEU A 269 -11.18 -24.71 -11.43
CA LEU A 269 -12.15 -25.81 -11.31
C LEU A 269 -13.40 -25.22 -10.65
N VAL A 270 -14.48 -25.12 -11.42
CA VAL A 270 -15.84 -24.97 -10.88
C VAL A 270 -16.36 -26.40 -10.70
N LEU A 271 -16.71 -26.73 -9.46
CA LEU A 271 -17.52 -27.90 -9.10
C LEU A 271 -18.98 -27.64 -9.46
#